data_AF-A0A446C2R1-F1
#
_entry.id   AF-A0A446C2R1-F1
#
_cell.length_a   1.000
_cell.length_b   1.000
_cell.length_c   1.000
_cell.angle_alpha   90.00
_cell.angle_beta   90.00
_cell.angle_gamma   90.00
#
_symmetry.space_group_name_H-M   'P 1'
#
loop_
_entity.id
_entity.type
_entity.pdbx_description
1 polymer ?
#
loop_
_entity_poly.entity_id
_entity_poly.type
_entity_poly.pdbx_seq_one_letter_code
_entity_poly.pdbx_strand_id
1 'polypeptide(L)'
;MSDFLDAWPGWAKWVWLVLLLSLAQAAFMLWRERRRRAAGRRDAQRQASLRASGLASTARVVAARDTRRRIGDTLYFIVELDLEVAATDATPALTRTLSLPLSPLHLADFSAGKTIHVRVDPATHDIAVDQATG
;
A
#
# COMPACT_ATOMS: atom_id res chain seq x y z
N MET A 1 -33.38 -21.16 23.81
CA MET A 1 -32.45 -20.05 24.16
C MET A 1 -33.13 -18.70 23.91
N SER A 2 -34.39 -18.56 24.35
CA SER A 2 -35.28 -17.43 24.08
C SER A 2 -35.93 -16.88 25.37
N ASP A 3 -35.99 -17.69 26.43
CA ASP A 3 -36.58 -17.28 27.72
C ASP A 3 -35.74 -16.25 28.51
N PHE A 4 -34.48 -16.03 28.13
CA PHE A 4 -33.61 -15.09 28.84
C PHE A 4 -33.95 -13.62 28.52
N LEU A 5 -34.53 -13.35 27.35
CA LEU A 5 -34.83 -11.99 26.91
C LEU A 5 -36.21 -11.50 27.40
N ASP A 6 -37.16 -12.38 27.69
CA ASP A 6 -38.51 -11.98 28.15
C ASP A 6 -38.63 -11.72 29.65
N ALA A 7 -37.65 -12.15 30.45
CA ALA A 7 -37.60 -11.86 31.88
C ALA A 7 -37.15 -10.42 32.21
N TRP A 8 -36.72 -9.63 31.21
CA TRP A 8 -36.09 -8.33 31.44
C TRP A 8 -37.03 -7.15 31.21
N PRO A 9 -36.98 -6.13 32.10
CA PRO A 9 -37.70 -4.87 31.91
C PRO A 9 -37.41 -4.27 30.53
N GLY A 10 -38.41 -3.65 29.91
CA GLY A 10 -38.28 -3.08 28.56
C GLY A 10 -37.06 -2.15 28.40
N TRP A 11 -36.71 -1.39 29.44
CA TRP A 11 -35.53 -0.51 29.44
C TRP A 11 -34.20 -1.29 29.34
N ALA A 12 -34.09 -2.48 29.92
CA ALA A 12 -32.88 -3.31 29.88
C ALA A 12 -32.62 -3.87 28.47
N LYS A 13 -33.69 -4.20 27.73
CA LYS A 13 -33.61 -4.59 26.31
C LYS A 13 -32.97 -3.47 25.46
N TRP A 14 -33.37 -2.22 25.69
CA TRP A 14 -32.80 -1.05 25.02
C TRP A 14 -31.33 -0.81 25.38
N VAL A 15 -30.97 -0.94 26.66
CA VAL A 15 -29.58 -0.83 27.10
C VAL A 15 -28.70 -1.88 26.41
N TRP A 16 -29.16 -3.12 26.33
CA TRP A 16 -28.44 -4.19 25.65
C TRP A 16 -28.29 -3.97 24.15
N LEU A 17 -29.35 -3.45 23.52
CA LEU A 17 -29.32 -3.10 22.10
C LEU A 17 -28.27 -2.02 21.82
N VAL A 18 -28.21 -0.97 22.64
CA VAL A 18 -27.19 0.09 22.53
C VAL A 18 -25.78 -0.46 22.76
N LEU A 19 -25.62 -1.34 23.75
CA LEU A 19 -24.32 -1.96 24.06
C LEU A 19 -23.82 -2.83 22.90
N LEU A 20 -24.71 -3.64 22.31
CA LEU A 20 -24.41 -4.43 21.11
C LEU A 20 -24.05 -3.55 19.93
N LEU A 21 -24.79 -2.45 19.70
CA LEU A 21 -24.51 -1.53 18.60
C LEU A 21 -23.13 -0.88 18.77
N SER A 22 -22.79 -0.49 20.00
CA SER A 22 -21.50 0.09 20.34
C SER A 22 -20.35 -0.89 20.12
N LEU A 23 -20.52 -2.15 20.55
CA LEU A 23 -19.56 -3.24 20.30
C LEU A 23 -19.40 -3.51 18.80
N ALA A 24 -20.49 -3.58 18.05
CA ALA A 24 -20.46 -3.79 16.61
C ALA A 24 -19.73 -2.64 15.89
N GLN A 25 -19.96 -1.40 16.31
CA GLN A 25 -19.30 -0.23 15.77
C GLN A 25 -17.78 -0.23 16.07
N ALA A 26 -17.39 -0.56 17.30
CA ALA A 26 -15.99 -0.69 17.68
C ALA A 26 -15.28 -1.81 16.89
N ALA A 27 -15.94 -2.97 16.75
CA ALA A 27 -15.44 -4.09 15.95
C ALA A 27 -15.30 -3.71 14.47
N PHE A 28 -16.25 -2.97 13.90
CA PHE A 28 -16.20 -2.49 12.53
C PHE A 28 -15.04 -1.51 12.30
N MET A 29 -14.81 -0.57 13.22
CA MET A 29 -13.67 0.34 13.16
C MET A 29 -12.35 -0.43 13.21
N LEU A 30 -12.20 -1.37 14.16
CA LEU A 30 -11.01 -2.22 14.26
C LEU A 30 -10.79 -3.07 13.01
N TRP A 31 -11.86 -3.63 12.44
CA TRP A 31 -11.77 -4.42 11.21
C TRP A 31 -11.34 -3.57 10.02
N ARG A 32 -11.93 -2.39 9.85
CA ARG A 32 -11.56 -1.43 8.80
C ARG A 32 -10.09 -1.01 8.91
N GLU A 33 -9.64 -0.73 10.13
CA GLU A 33 -8.25 -0.41 10.43
C GLU A 33 -7.30 -1.58 10.10
N ARG A 34 -7.65 -2.79 10.52
CA ARG A 34 -6.89 -4.02 10.23
C ARG A 34 -6.83 -4.30 8.73
N ARG A 35 -7.92 -4.08 7.99
CA ARG A 35 -7.99 -4.30 6.55
C ARG A 35 -7.08 -3.34 5.78
N ARG A 36 -7.00 -2.08 6.21
CA ARG A 36 -6.03 -1.10 5.69
C ARG A 36 -4.58 -1.53 5.95
N ARG A 37 -4.26 -1.96 7.17
CA ARG A 37 -2.91 -2.45 7.53
C ARG A 37 -2.55 -3.77 6.84
N ALA A 38 -3.52 -4.64 6.57
CA ALA A 38 -3.29 -5.92 5.90
C ALA A 38 -2.97 -5.74 4.41
N ALA A 39 -3.60 -4.78 3.73
CA ALA A 39 -3.27 -4.42 2.35
C ALA A 39 -1.82 -3.94 2.24
N GLY A 40 -1.43 -2.95 3.05
CA GLY A 40 -0.06 -2.41 3.03
C GLY A 40 1.03 -3.44 3.36
N ARG A 41 0.76 -4.41 4.26
CA ARG A 41 1.71 -5.48 4.56
C ARG A 41 1.92 -6.44 3.39
N ARG A 42 0.86 -6.77 2.64
CA ARG A 42 0.99 -7.64 1.46
C ARG A 42 1.78 -6.96 0.36
N ASP A 43 1.55 -5.67 0.14
CA ASP A 43 2.28 -4.90 -0.87
C ASP A 43 3.76 -4.76 -0.48
N ALA A 44 4.06 -4.50 0.80
CA ALA A 44 5.43 -4.48 1.31
C ALA A 44 6.12 -5.85 1.18
N GLN A 45 5.44 -6.95 1.49
CA GLN A 45 5.97 -8.31 1.32
C GLN A 45 6.22 -8.64 -0.15
N ARG A 46 5.30 -8.28 -1.04
CA ARG A 46 5.47 -8.44 -2.50
C ARG A 46 6.68 -7.67 -3.00
N GLN A 47 6.82 -6.40 -2.61
CA GLN A 47 7.99 -5.60 -2.97
C GLN A 47 9.28 -6.20 -2.40
N ALA A 48 9.28 -6.72 -1.18
CA ALA A 48 10.44 -7.39 -0.59
C ALA A 48 10.80 -8.68 -1.35
N SER A 49 9.83 -9.51 -1.72
CA SER A 49 10.09 -10.69 -2.55
C SER A 49 10.62 -10.31 -3.92
N LEU A 50 10.06 -9.26 -4.55
CA LEU A 50 10.53 -8.76 -5.84
C LEU A 50 11.96 -8.23 -5.78
N ARG A 51 12.35 -7.55 -4.70
CA ARG A 51 13.75 -7.15 -4.49
C ARG A 51 14.70 -8.33 -4.33
N ALA A 52 14.23 -9.44 -3.74
CA ALA A 52 15.06 -10.62 -3.55
C ALA A 52 15.17 -11.50 -4.81
N SER A 53 14.07 -11.71 -5.54
CA SER A 53 14.00 -12.69 -6.64
C SER A 53 13.76 -12.09 -8.03
N GLY A 54 13.42 -10.81 -8.12
CA GLY A 54 13.16 -10.15 -9.39
C GLY A 54 14.44 -9.96 -10.21
N LEU A 55 14.27 -9.92 -11.53
CA LEU A 55 15.33 -9.66 -12.49
C LEU A 55 15.72 -8.19 -12.45
N ALA A 56 17.02 -7.92 -12.39
CA ALA A 56 17.54 -6.56 -12.41
C ALA A 56 17.26 -5.92 -13.79
N SER A 57 16.65 -4.74 -13.78
CA SER A 57 16.42 -3.92 -14.96
C SER A 57 16.58 -2.44 -14.62
N THR A 58 16.48 -1.59 -15.63
CA THR A 58 16.48 -0.14 -15.49
C THR A 58 15.16 0.43 -15.98
N ALA A 59 14.68 1.46 -15.30
CA ALA A 59 13.48 2.17 -15.68
C ALA A 59 13.74 3.66 -15.81
N ARG A 60 13.20 4.26 -16.86
CA ARG A 60 13.18 5.71 -17.02
C ARG A 60 11.92 6.28 -16.38
N VAL A 61 12.07 7.27 -15.53
CA VAL A 61 10.94 8.01 -14.96
C VAL A 61 10.40 8.96 -16.03
N VAL A 62 9.18 8.73 -16.50
CA VAL A 62 8.49 9.58 -17.48
C VAL A 62 7.83 10.76 -16.79
N ALA A 63 7.18 10.51 -15.66
CA ALA A 63 6.54 11.53 -14.85
C ALA A 63 6.64 11.17 -13.36
N ALA A 64 6.69 12.20 -12.52
CA ALA A 64 6.62 12.08 -11.08
C ALA A 64 5.55 13.04 -10.57
N ARG A 65 4.53 12.51 -9.89
CA ARG A 65 3.40 13.28 -9.37
C ARG A 65 3.27 13.07 -7.87
N ASP A 66 3.27 14.16 -7.11
CA ASP A 66 2.98 14.08 -5.69
C ASP A 66 1.48 13.86 -5.47
N THR A 67 1.12 12.77 -4.79
CA THR A 67 -0.28 12.42 -4.48
C THR A 67 -0.88 13.28 -3.36
N ARG A 68 -0.09 14.19 -2.77
CA ARG A 68 -0.40 15.00 -1.57
C ARG A 68 -0.71 14.16 -0.32
N ARG A 69 -0.50 12.85 -0.39
CA ARG A 69 -0.57 11.96 0.78
C ARG A 69 0.80 11.89 1.42
N ARG A 70 0.79 11.79 2.76
CA ARG A 70 1.99 11.69 3.59
C ARG A 70 1.87 10.47 4.50
N ILE A 71 2.99 9.83 4.81
CA ILE A 71 3.08 8.76 5.80
C ILE A 71 3.93 9.27 6.97
N GLY A 72 3.34 9.28 8.17
CA GLY A 72 3.91 9.97 9.33
C GLY A 72 3.76 11.49 9.22
N ASP A 73 3.81 12.20 10.36
CA ASP A 73 3.43 13.62 10.44
C ASP A 73 4.18 14.54 9.45
N THR A 74 5.35 14.15 8.91
CA THR A 74 6.00 14.92 7.81
C THR A 74 7.10 14.17 7.03
N LEU A 75 7.37 12.88 7.27
CA LEU A 75 8.66 12.28 6.89
C LEU A 75 8.74 11.69 5.47
N TYR A 76 7.61 11.23 4.91
CA TYR A 76 7.60 10.59 3.59
C TYR A 76 6.49 11.11 2.67
N PHE A 77 6.86 11.45 1.45
CA PHE A 77 5.97 11.87 0.37
C PHE A 77 5.51 10.64 -0.41
N ILE A 78 4.21 10.43 -0.55
CA ILE A 78 3.72 9.39 -1.48
C ILE A 78 3.73 10.00 -2.89
N VAL A 79 4.69 9.57 -3.70
CA VAL A 79 4.85 10.00 -5.08
C VAL A 79 4.42 8.87 -6.00
N GLU A 80 3.69 9.24 -7.04
CA GLU A 80 3.30 8.38 -8.14
C GLU A 80 4.28 8.60 -9.30
N LEU A 81 5.01 7.55 -9.67
CA LEU A 81 5.99 7.56 -10.75
C LEU A 81 5.44 6.79 -11.94
N ASP A 82 5.43 7.41 -13.11
CA ASP A 82 5.23 6.72 -14.38
C ASP A 82 6.60 6.25 -14.88
N LEU A 83 6.76 4.93 -15.03
CA LEU A 83 8.02 4.28 -15.36
C LEU A 83 7.93 3.63 -16.73
N GLU A 84 8.95 3.85 -17.55
CA GLU A 84 9.24 3.09 -18.77
C GLU A 84 10.40 2.14 -18.46
N VAL A 85 10.13 0.85 -18.32
CA VAL A 85 11.15 -0.16 -18.05
C VAL A 85 11.76 -0.63 -19.36
N ALA A 86 13.09 -0.65 -19.41
CA ALA A 86 13.83 -1.14 -20.55
C ALA A 86 13.58 -2.65 -20.74
N ALA A 87 13.48 -3.08 -22.00
CA ALA A 87 13.49 -4.49 -22.34
C ALA A 87 14.84 -5.10 -21.91
N THR A 88 14.78 -6.34 -21.42
CA THR A 88 15.94 -7.19 -21.19
C THR A 88 15.74 -8.49 -21.98
N ASP A 89 16.75 -9.36 -22.01
CA ASP A 89 16.65 -10.67 -22.67
C ASP A 89 15.51 -11.54 -22.10
N ALA A 90 15.10 -11.28 -20.87
CA ALA A 90 14.09 -12.05 -20.15
C ALA A 90 12.75 -11.32 -19.96
N THR A 91 12.67 -10.01 -20.20
CA THR A 91 11.42 -9.24 -20.04
C THR A 91 11.24 -8.19 -21.14
N PRO A 92 10.05 -8.07 -21.74
CA PRO A 92 9.78 -7.03 -22.73
C PRO A 92 9.76 -5.63 -22.10
N ALA A 93 9.94 -4.60 -22.94
CA ALA A 93 9.75 -3.22 -22.51
C ALA A 93 8.30 -3.02 -22.03
N LEU A 94 8.12 -2.32 -20.91
CA LEU A 94 6.80 -2.15 -20.31
C LEU A 94 6.67 -0.79 -19.61
N THR A 95 5.45 -0.24 -19.62
CA THR A 95 5.14 1.02 -18.95
C THR A 95 4.27 0.74 -17.73
N ARG A 96 4.63 1.30 -16.57
CA ARG A 96 3.86 1.10 -15.33
C ARG A 96 3.90 2.31 -14.42
N THR A 97 2.77 2.58 -13.80
CA THR A 97 2.66 3.57 -12.74
C THR A 97 2.88 2.91 -11.38
N LEU A 98 3.76 3.47 -10.56
CA LEU A 98 4.14 2.94 -9.26
C LEU A 98 4.04 4.03 -8.19
N SER A 99 3.30 3.76 -7.12
CA SER A 99 3.20 4.65 -5.96
C SER A 99 4.14 4.16 -4.87
N LEU A 100 5.07 5.02 -4.43
CA LEU A 100 5.97 4.69 -3.33
C LEU A 100 6.20 5.86 -2.36
N PRO A 101 6.47 5.56 -1.08
CA PRO A 101 6.92 6.57 -0.14
C PRO A 101 8.38 6.94 -0.45
N LEU A 102 8.62 8.23 -0.70
CA LEU A 102 9.94 8.81 -0.90
C LEU A 102 10.28 9.77 0.23
N SER A 103 11.50 9.64 0.74
CA SER A 103 12.11 10.64 1.62
C SER A 103 12.40 11.91 0.82
N PRO A 104 12.20 13.11 1.40
CA PRO A 104 12.49 14.37 0.71
C PRO A 104 13.94 14.48 0.22
N LEU A 105 14.89 13.79 0.86
CA LEU A 105 16.29 13.77 0.44
C LEU A 105 16.51 13.08 -0.90
N HIS A 106 15.71 12.05 -1.20
CA HIS A 106 15.84 11.24 -2.41
C HIS A 106 14.90 11.69 -3.53
N LEU A 107 14.00 12.66 -3.28
CA LEU A 107 12.96 13.07 -4.23
C LEU A 107 13.54 13.49 -5.60
N ALA A 108 14.72 14.14 -5.60
CA ALA A 108 15.40 14.60 -6.80
C ALA A 108 15.93 13.44 -7.67
N ASP A 109 16.25 12.30 -7.07
CA ASP A 109 16.76 11.12 -7.78
C ASP A 109 15.67 10.41 -8.58
N PHE A 110 14.41 10.65 -8.24
CA PHE A 110 13.22 10.09 -8.88
C PHE A 110 12.46 11.13 -9.73
N SER A 111 13.10 12.22 -10.12
CA SER A 111 12.48 13.21 -11.02
C SER A 111 12.30 12.66 -12.43
N ALA A 112 11.35 13.23 -13.19
CA ALA A 112 11.17 12.90 -14.60
C ALA A 112 12.49 13.03 -15.39
N GLY A 113 12.72 12.10 -16.32
CA GLY A 113 13.93 11.97 -17.12
C GLY A 113 15.07 11.18 -16.46
N LYS A 114 14.98 10.83 -15.18
CA LYS A 114 15.99 10.03 -14.49
C LYS A 114 15.84 8.54 -14.81
N THR A 115 16.97 7.84 -14.84
CA THR A 115 17.01 6.39 -14.91
C THR A 115 17.24 5.83 -13.52
N ILE A 116 16.41 4.88 -13.11
CA ILE A 116 16.43 4.26 -11.79
C ILE A 116 16.60 2.75 -11.91
N HIS A 117 17.16 2.13 -10.88
CA HIS A 117 17.31 0.67 -10.82
C HIS A 117 16.03 0.03 -10.28
N VAL A 118 15.53 -0.98 -11.00
CA VAL A 118 14.31 -1.69 -10.66
C VAL A 118 14.49 -3.20 -10.76
N ARG A 119 13.63 -3.92 -10.06
CA ARG A 119 13.46 -5.36 -10.13
C ARG A 119 12.13 -5.67 -10.77
N VAL A 120 12.13 -6.55 -11.77
CA VAL A 120 10.93 -6.97 -12.50
C VAL A 120 10.70 -8.46 -12.27
N ASP A 121 9.47 -8.84 -11.95
CA ASP A 121 9.06 -10.24 -12.02
C ASP A 121 8.63 -10.58 -13.46
N PRO A 122 9.32 -11.52 -14.14
CA PRO A 122 9.01 -11.88 -15.51
C PRO A 122 7.65 -12.56 -15.67
N ALA A 123 7.09 -13.17 -14.62
CA ALA A 123 5.81 -13.86 -14.69
C ALA A 123 4.64 -12.88 -14.56
N THR A 124 4.72 -11.94 -13.62
CA THR A 124 3.63 -11.02 -13.29
C THR A 124 3.80 -9.61 -13.88
N HIS A 125 4.99 -9.28 -14.36
CA HIS A 125 5.40 -7.93 -14.78
C HIS A 125 5.26 -6.88 -13.66
N ASP A 126 5.23 -7.33 -12.40
CA ASP A 126 5.31 -6.44 -11.25
C ASP A 126 6.72 -5.85 -11.11
N ILE A 127 6.78 -4.61 -10.64
CA ILE A 127 8.01 -3.83 -10.53
C ILE A 127 8.23 -3.42 -9.07
N ALA A 128 9.47 -3.53 -8.61
CA ALA A 128 9.94 -2.96 -7.36
C ALA A 128 11.17 -2.08 -7.59
N VAL A 129 11.27 -0.98 -6.85
CA VAL A 129 12.45 -0.12 -6.87
C VAL A 129 13.60 -0.77 -6.07
N ASP A 130 14.79 -0.85 -6.67
CA ASP A 130 16.00 -1.48 -6.13
C ASP A 130 17.09 -0.45 -5.77
N GLN A 131 16.67 0.74 -5.34
CA GLN A 131 17.55 1.80 -4.88
C GLN A 131 16.98 2.47 -3.62
N ALA A 132 17.81 3.26 -2.92
CA ALA A 132 17.40 3.91 -1.69
C ALA A 132 16.22 4.89 -1.93
N THR A 133 15.16 4.70 -1.16
CA THR A 133 13.96 5.55 -1.19
C THR A 133 13.73 6.29 0.13
N GLY A 134 14.49 5.96 1.19
CA GLY A 134 14.28 6.36 2.58
C GLY A 134 15.43 7.16 3.15
#